data_AF-A0A3D0M7S4-F1
#
_entry.id   AF-A0A3D0M7S4-F1
#
_cell.length_a   1.000
_cell.length_b   1.000
_cell.length_c   1.000
_cell.angle_alpha   90.00
_cell.angle_beta   90.00
_cell.angle_gamma   90.00
#
_symmetry.space_group_name_H-M   'P 1'
#
loop_
_entity.id
_entity.type
_entity.pdbx_description
1 polymer ?
#
loop_
_entity_poly.entity_id
_entity_poly.type
_entity_poly.pdbx_seq_one_letter_code
_entity_poly.pdbx_strand_id
1 'polypeptide(L)'
;MKLQVFLYTEYGYAQLVADRLSEKFNCKCDQIPPAYQCDEEKLVFIVYEKYGHTINEKLQDYLSELDTSKALNVAFIEISNTGNEALDEVSKLVEKNGVNVSGTYSIPIKRTLFHKGNLMSDQLEGALAFADEQGKKNFEFLRRQG
;
A
#
# COMPACT_ATOMS: atom_id res chain seq x y z
N MET A 1 -6.27 15.93 -7.12
CA MET A 1 -5.43 14.72 -7.21
C MET A 1 -6.27 13.57 -6.66
N LYS A 2 -6.72 12.61 -7.49
CA LYS A 2 -7.43 11.42 -6.98
C LYS A 2 -6.40 10.40 -6.55
N LEU A 3 -6.02 10.47 -5.28
CA LEU A 3 -5.09 9.56 -4.61
C LEU A 3 -5.76 9.13 -3.32
N GLN A 4 -5.61 7.86 -2.97
CA GLN A 4 -6.15 7.32 -1.73
C GLN A 4 -5.15 6.36 -1.10
N VAL A 5 -5.17 6.28 0.22
CA VAL A 5 -4.39 5.31 0.99
C VAL A 5 -5.37 4.29 1.56
N PHE A 6 -5.06 3.01 1.39
CA PHE A 6 -5.72 1.94 2.13
C PHE A 6 -4.73 1.22 3.01
N LEU A 7 -5.22 0.72 4.14
CA LEU A 7 -4.40 -0.04 5.07
C LEU A 7 -5.03 -1.38 5.46
N TYR A 8 -4.20 -2.39 5.62
CA TYR A 8 -4.56 -3.61 6.35
C TYR A 8 -3.57 -3.81 7.50
N THR A 9 -4.06 -3.79 8.74
CA THR A 9 -3.21 -3.85 9.92
C THR A 9 -3.72 -4.89 10.92
N GLU A 10 -2.81 -5.67 11.48
CA GLU A 10 -3.08 -6.59 12.58
C GLU A 10 -2.46 -6.09 13.89
N TYR A 11 -1.43 -5.25 13.78
CA TYR A 11 -0.58 -4.86 14.88
C TYR A 11 -0.30 -3.35 14.99
N GLY A 12 -0.88 -2.55 14.11
CA GLY A 12 -0.90 -1.09 14.14
C GLY A 12 0.22 -0.39 13.37
N TYR A 13 1.20 -1.10 12.80
CA TYR A 13 2.28 -0.45 12.06
C TYR A 13 1.82 0.12 10.73
N ALA A 14 0.97 -0.62 10.00
CA ALA A 14 0.41 -0.13 8.75
C ALA A 14 -0.44 1.12 8.98
N GLN A 15 -1.13 1.23 10.13
CA GLN A 15 -1.84 2.46 10.51
C GLN A 15 -0.88 3.65 10.64
N LEU A 16 0.23 3.49 11.38
CA LEU A 16 1.21 4.56 11.58
C LEU A 16 1.80 5.07 10.26
N VAL A 17 2.06 4.18 9.31
CA VAL A 17 2.57 4.55 7.99
C VAL A 17 1.46 5.21 7.16
N ALA A 18 0.27 4.62 7.12
CA ALA A 18 -0.85 5.10 6.32
C ALA A 18 -1.34 6.50 6.76
N ASP A 19 -1.41 6.76 8.06
CA ASP A 19 -1.76 8.07 8.61
C ASP A 19 -0.81 9.15 8.07
N ARG A 20 0.49 8.90 8.14
CA ARG A 20 1.52 9.84 7.68
C ARG A 20 1.49 10.06 6.17
N LEU A 21 1.21 9.02 5.39
CA LEU A 21 0.99 9.16 3.96
C LEU A 21 -0.24 10.03 3.68
N SER A 22 -1.35 9.79 4.38
CA SER A 22 -2.60 10.51 4.18
C SER A 22 -2.49 11.99 4.55
N GLU A 23 -1.79 12.31 5.65
CA GLU A 23 -1.44 13.68 6.04
C GLU A 23 -0.60 14.35 4.96
N LYS A 24 0.45 13.68 4.49
CA LYS A 24 1.38 14.21 3.47
C LYS A 24 0.68 14.53 2.16
N PHE A 25 -0.23 13.67 1.70
CA PHE A 25 -0.94 13.86 0.43
C PHE A 25 -2.29 14.55 0.56
N ASN A 26 -2.72 14.89 1.79
CA ASN A 26 -4.04 15.42 2.11
C ASN A 26 -5.15 14.61 1.43
N CYS A 27 -5.15 13.29 1.65
CA CYS A 27 -6.04 12.35 1.01
C CYS A 27 -6.78 11.45 2.01
N LYS A 28 -7.79 10.72 1.52
CA LYS A 28 -8.51 9.74 2.35
C LYS A 28 -7.60 8.57 2.72
N CYS A 29 -7.85 8.04 3.92
CA CYS A 29 -7.24 6.84 4.45
C CYS A 29 -8.34 5.92 4.99
N ASP A 30 -8.42 4.69 4.48
CA ASP A 30 -9.44 3.72 4.90
C ASP A 30 -8.82 2.34 5.18
N GLN A 31 -9.36 1.63 6.15
CA GLN A 31 -9.00 0.24 6.42
C GLN A 31 -9.60 -0.68 5.35
N ILE A 32 -8.90 -1.76 4.98
CA ILE A 32 -9.43 -2.82 4.10
C ILE A 32 -10.19 -3.85 4.95
N PRO A 33 -11.45 -4.20 4.60
CA PRO A 33 -12.25 -3.68 3.48
C PRO A 33 -12.76 -2.25 3.72
N PRO A 34 -12.76 -1.37 2.71
CA PRO A 34 -13.03 0.05 2.91
C PRO A 34 -14.51 0.37 3.02
N ALA A 35 -14.82 1.42 3.79
CA ALA A 35 -16.14 2.02 3.83
C ALA A 35 -16.51 2.70 2.50
N TYR A 36 -15.50 3.26 1.81
CA TYR A 36 -15.64 3.90 0.51
C TYR A 36 -14.70 3.25 -0.50
N GLN A 37 -15.27 2.69 -1.55
CA GLN A 37 -14.52 2.13 -2.67
C GLN A 37 -13.78 3.24 -3.43
N CYS A 38 -12.71 2.83 -4.12
CA CYS A 38 -12.09 3.64 -5.15
C CYS A 38 -13.11 4.08 -6.22
N ASP A 39 -12.96 5.31 -6.70
CA ASP A 39 -13.66 5.91 -7.82
C ASP A 39 -12.64 6.58 -8.75
N GLU A 40 -12.13 5.82 -9.73
CA GLU A 40 -11.18 6.29 -10.74
C GLU A 40 -9.89 6.94 -10.17
N GLU A 41 -9.33 6.39 -9.09
CA GLU A 41 -8.07 6.87 -8.53
C GLU A 41 -6.93 6.70 -9.53
N LYS A 42 -6.10 7.75 -9.60
CA LYS A 42 -4.90 7.74 -10.44
C LYS A 42 -3.78 6.92 -9.82
N LEU A 43 -3.71 6.91 -8.48
CA LEU A 43 -2.76 6.16 -7.68
C LEU A 43 -3.41 5.81 -6.36
N VAL A 44 -3.31 4.54 -5.97
CA VAL A 44 -3.70 4.06 -4.65
C VAL A 44 -2.48 3.51 -3.94
N PHE A 45 -2.26 3.91 -2.69
CA PHE A 45 -1.27 3.27 -1.83
C PHE A 45 -1.96 2.18 -1.00
N ILE A 46 -1.39 0.98 -0.99
CA ILE A 46 -1.85 -0.11 -0.13
C ILE A 46 -0.73 -0.44 0.85
N VAL A 47 -0.96 -0.08 2.11
CA VAL A 47 -0.03 -0.32 3.22
C VAL A 47 -0.55 -1.53 3.99
N TYR A 48 0.24 -2.59 4.12
CA TYR A 48 -0.26 -3.80 4.77
C TYR A 48 0.79 -4.51 5.59
N GLU A 49 0.31 -5.24 6.60
CA GLU A 49 1.12 -6.13 7.42
C GLU A 49 1.00 -7.57 6.94
N LYS A 50 2.14 -8.27 6.88
CA LYS A 50 2.24 -9.69 6.57
C LYS A 50 3.06 -10.41 7.63
N TYR A 51 2.36 -11.10 8.53
CA TYR A 51 2.96 -11.85 9.65
C TYR A 51 2.31 -13.23 9.83
N GLY A 52 2.26 -13.99 8.74
CA GLY A 52 1.68 -15.33 8.69
C GLY A 52 2.15 -16.05 7.44
N HIS A 53 1.69 -17.28 7.21
CA HIS A 53 2.08 -18.02 6.01
C HIS A 53 1.41 -17.46 4.75
N THR A 54 0.11 -17.17 4.82
CA THR A 54 -0.70 -16.67 3.71
C THR A 54 -1.04 -15.20 3.87
N ILE A 55 -1.46 -14.56 2.79
CA ILE A 55 -2.09 -13.24 2.83
C ILE A 55 -3.45 -13.35 3.54
N ASN A 56 -3.88 -12.29 4.22
CA ASN A 56 -5.21 -12.26 4.81
C ASN A 56 -6.30 -12.24 3.73
N GLU A 57 -7.35 -13.03 3.91
CA GLU A 57 -8.48 -13.16 2.97
C GLU A 57 -9.12 -11.81 2.61
N LYS A 58 -9.32 -10.91 3.59
CA LYS A 58 -9.91 -9.58 3.32
C LYS A 58 -9.04 -8.72 2.42
N LEU A 59 -7.73 -8.80 2.60
CA LEU A 59 -6.77 -8.10 1.73
C LEU A 59 -6.79 -8.73 0.34
N GLN A 60 -6.72 -10.05 0.26
CA GLN A 60 -6.74 -10.79 -1.00
C GLN A 60 -8.01 -10.53 -1.82
N ASP A 61 -9.18 -10.58 -1.19
CA ASP A 61 -10.47 -10.31 -1.85
C ASP A 61 -10.52 -8.90 -2.41
N TYR A 62 -10.15 -7.90 -1.60
CA TYR A 62 -10.13 -6.51 -2.04
C TYR A 62 -9.20 -6.29 -3.24
N LEU A 63 -7.98 -6.86 -3.18
CA LEU A 63 -7.03 -6.76 -4.28
C LEU A 63 -7.51 -7.47 -5.54
N SER A 64 -8.20 -8.60 -5.39
CA SER A 64 -8.73 -9.39 -6.50
C SER A 64 -9.91 -8.71 -7.20
N GLU A 65 -10.61 -7.82 -6.50
CA GLU A 65 -11.71 -7.01 -7.03
C GLU A 65 -11.26 -5.66 -7.60
N LEU A 66 -9.98 -5.29 -7.44
CA LEU A 66 -9.48 -4.02 -7.93
C LEU A 66 -9.26 -4.09 -9.44
N ASP A 67 -9.78 -3.12 -10.19
CA ASP A 67 -9.63 -3.02 -11.65
C ASP A 67 -9.36 -1.57 -12.08
N THR A 68 -9.21 -1.33 -13.38
CA THR A 68 -8.89 -0.01 -13.94
C THR A 68 -10.02 1.01 -13.85
N SER A 69 -11.26 0.59 -13.57
CA SER A 69 -12.36 1.52 -13.27
C SER A 69 -12.26 2.09 -11.86
N LYS A 70 -11.67 1.30 -10.95
CA LYS A 70 -11.40 1.69 -9.56
C LYS A 70 -10.08 2.46 -9.44
N ALA A 71 -8.98 1.88 -9.90
CA ALA A 71 -7.65 2.49 -9.79
C ALA A 71 -6.77 2.17 -11.00
N LEU A 72 -6.10 3.18 -11.54
CA LEU A 72 -5.16 2.99 -12.67
C LEU A 72 -3.82 2.42 -12.22
N ASN A 73 -3.36 2.83 -11.03
CA ASN A 73 -2.06 2.45 -10.48
C ASN A 73 -2.18 2.15 -8.99
N VAL A 74 -1.42 1.15 -8.53
CA VAL A 74 -1.26 0.79 -7.13
C VAL A 74 0.21 0.80 -6.76
N ALA A 75 0.53 1.34 -5.59
CA ALA A 75 1.83 1.21 -4.96
C ALA A 75 1.68 0.47 -3.63
N PHE A 76 2.52 -0.55 -3.41
CA PHE A 76 2.46 -1.37 -2.20
C PHE A 76 3.53 -0.97 -1.20
N ILE A 77 3.17 -0.95 0.08
CA ILE A 77 4.11 -0.85 1.20
C ILE A 77 3.85 -2.04 2.13
N GLU A 78 4.76 -3.01 2.12
CA GLU A 78 4.67 -4.20 2.96
C GLU A 78 5.44 -3.99 4.27
N ILE A 79 4.82 -4.38 5.38
CA ILE A 79 5.45 -4.49 6.69
C ILE A 79 5.44 -5.97 7.10
N SER A 80 6.62 -6.59 7.23
CA SER A 80 6.76 -8.03 7.53
C SER A 80 8.05 -8.32 8.29
N ASN A 81 8.37 -9.59 8.58
CA ASN A 81 9.61 -9.90 9.30
C ASN A 81 10.86 -9.59 8.47
N THR A 82 10.80 -9.83 7.16
CA THR A 82 11.92 -9.67 6.23
C THR A 82 11.77 -8.47 5.29
N GLY A 83 10.59 -7.88 5.23
CA GLY A 83 10.22 -6.80 4.31
C GLY A 83 9.82 -7.29 2.91
N ASN A 84 9.83 -8.58 2.60
CA ASN A 84 9.42 -9.06 1.28
C ASN A 84 8.86 -10.48 1.33
N GLU A 85 7.67 -10.62 1.93
CA GLU A 85 7.00 -11.90 2.15
C GLU A 85 5.79 -12.12 1.23
N ALA A 86 5.21 -11.06 0.65
CA ALA A 86 3.96 -11.12 -0.11
C ALA A 86 3.91 -10.17 -1.31
N LEU A 87 4.88 -9.27 -1.52
CA LEU A 87 4.86 -8.26 -2.59
C LEU A 87 4.58 -8.83 -3.99
N ASP A 88 5.22 -9.94 -4.38
CA ASP A 88 4.97 -10.59 -5.69
C ASP A 88 3.54 -11.15 -5.79
N GLU A 89 3.03 -11.74 -4.71
CA GLU A 89 1.68 -12.32 -4.66
C GLU A 89 0.61 -11.23 -4.76
N VAL A 90 0.70 -10.15 -3.98
CA VAL A 90 -0.26 -9.02 -4.04
C VAL A 90 -0.22 -8.28 -5.38
N SER A 91 0.97 -8.17 -5.99
CA SER A 91 1.13 -7.50 -7.29
C SER A 91 0.37 -8.25 -8.37
N LYS A 92 0.51 -9.58 -8.41
CA LYS A 92 -0.19 -10.43 -9.39
C LYS A 92 -1.71 -10.36 -9.28
N LEU A 93 -2.26 -10.14 -8.09
CA LEU A 93 -3.72 -10.02 -7.90
C LEU A 93 -4.29 -8.83 -8.66
N VAL A 94 -3.64 -7.65 -8.55
CA VAL A 94 -4.13 -6.42 -9.19
C VAL A 94 -3.77 -6.35 -10.68
N GLU A 95 -2.59 -6.86 -11.06
CA GLU A 95 -2.13 -6.89 -12.45
C GLU A 95 -3.03 -7.78 -13.34
N LYS A 96 -3.60 -8.85 -12.76
CA LYS A 96 -4.56 -9.72 -13.46
C LYS A 96 -5.76 -8.94 -14.01
N ASN A 97 -6.13 -7.83 -13.37
CA ASN A 97 -7.25 -6.98 -13.76
C ASN A 97 -6.81 -5.71 -14.52
N GLY A 98 -5.55 -5.66 -14.96
CA GLY A 98 -4.99 -4.54 -15.73
C GLY A 98 -4.58 -3.32 -14.90
N VAL A 99 -4.63 -3.41 -13.57
CA VAL A 99 -4.13 -2.35 -12.68
C VAL A 99 -2.62 -2.39 -12.67
N ASN A 100 -1.96 -1.23 -12.84
CA ASN A 100 -0.51 -1.18 -12.88
C ASN A 100 0.08 -1.13 -11.47
N VAL A 101 1.12 -1.93 -11.21
CA VAL A 101 1.92 -1.77 -9.99
C VAL A 101 2.99 -0.72 -10.24
N SER A 102 2.83 0.47 -9.65
CA SER A 102 3.73 1.60 -9.91
C SER A 102 5.08 1.44 -9.20
N GLY A 103 5.08 0.75 -8.06
CA GLY A 103 6.26 0.42 -7.27
C GLY A 103 5.89 -0.34 -6.00
N THR A 104 6.91 -0.91 -5.36
CA THR A 104 6.79 -1.61 -4.08
C THR A 104 7.84 -1.12 -3.10
N TYR A 105 7.48 -1.09 -1.81
CA TYR A 105 8.38 -0.75 -0.72
C TYR A 105 8.20 -1.69 0.46
N SER A 106 9.26 -1.83 1.23
CA SER A 106 9.47 -2.90 2.19
C SER A 106 9.94 -2.35 3.52
N ILE A 107 9.23 -2.65 4.60
CA ILE A 107 9.59 -2.27 5.96
C ILE A 107 9.79 -3.53 6.79
N PRO A 108 11.04 -3.95 7.06
CA PRO A 108 11.30 -5.10 7.90
C PRO A 108 11.11 -4.73 9.38
N ILE A 109 10.09 -5.28 10.02
CA ILE A 109 9.90 -5.23 11.47
C ILE A 109 9.80 -6.65 12.00
N LYS A 110 10.88 -7.10 12.65
CA LYS A 110 10.98 -8.45 13.21
C LYS A 110 9.97 -8.66 14.33
N ARG A 111 9.23 -9.75 14.24
CA ARG A 111 8.33 -10.23 15.28
C ARG A 111 8.62 -11.69 15.60
N THR A 112 8.65 -11.99 16.88
CA THR A 112 8.70 -13.35 17.41
C THR A 112 7.64 -13.51 18.50
N LEU A 113 7.45 -14.72 19.02
CA LEU A 113 6.49 -15.01 20.09
C LEU A 113 6.71 -14.18 21.36
N PHE A 114 7.93 -13.67 21.58
CA PHE A 114 8.31 -12.96 22.82
C PHE A 114 8.78 -11.52 22.58
N HIS A 115 8.95 -11.10 21.33
CA HIS A 115 9.46 -9.77 21.02
C HIS A 115 8.75 -9.17 19.81
N LYS A 116 8.32 -7.92 19.98
CA LYS A 116 7.74 -7.09 18.93
C LYS A 116 8.72 -5.96 18.66
N GLY A 117 9.26 -5.89 17.44
CA GLY A 117 10.08 -4.76 17.00
C GLY A 117 9.27 -3.47 16.95
N ASN A 118 9.93 -2.33 16.73
CA ASN A 118 9.25 -1.05 16.58
C ASN A 118 9.45 -0.52 15.16
N LEU A 119 8.48 0.26 14.68
CA LEU A 119 8.67 1.05 13.47
C LEU A 119 9.66 2.17 13.80
N MET A 120 10.80 2.16 13.11
CA MET A 120 11.85 3.15 13.32
C MET A 120 11.60 4.39 12.44
N SER A 121 12.09 5.55 12.87
CA SER A 121 11.87 6.81 12.15
C SER A 121 12.43 6.77 10.73
N ASP A 122 13.61 6.19 10.52
CA ASP A 122 14.23 6.04 9.20
C ASP A 122 13.41 5.16 8.24
N GLN A 123 12.77 4.12 8.76
CA GLN A 123 11.85 3.26 8.00
C GLN A 123 10.60 4.04 7.56
N LEU A 124 10.04 4.86 8.46
CA LEU A 124 8.91 5.72 8.15
C LEU A 124 9.28 6.78 7.10
N GLU A 125 10.41 7.46 7.27
CA GLU A 125 10.90 8.45 6.30
C GLU A 125 11.17 7.81 4.93
N GLY A 126 11.72 6.60 4.90
CA GLY A 126 11.92 5.84 3.67
C GLY A 126 10.60 5.53 2.95
N ALA A 127 9.57 5.13 3.69
CA ALA A 127 8.23 4.90 3.14
C ALA A 127 7.60 6.19 2.57
N LEU A 128 7.78 7.31 3.27
CA LEU A 128 7.30 8.63 2.82
C LEU A 128 8.04 9.12 1.57
N ALA A 129 9.36 8.88 1.49
CA ALA A 129 10.17 9.21 0.33
C ALA A 129 9.76 8.37 -0.90
N PHE A 130 9.58 7.06 -0.70
CA PHE A 130 9.04 6.18 -1.73
C PHE A 130 7.67 6.67 -2.24
N ALA A 131 6.76 7.01 -1.33
CA ALA A 131 5.44 7.48 -1.70
C ALA A 131 5.51 8.81 -2.50
N ASP A 132 6.43 9.72 -2.14
CA ASP A 132 6.67 10.96 -2.87
C ASP A 132 7.16 10.71 -4.31
N GLU A 133 8.06 9.74 -4.49
CA GLU A 133 8.54 9.31 -5.80
C GLU A 133 7.40 8.73 -6.64
N GLN A 134 6.59 7.83 -6.08
CA GLN A 134 5.46 7.23 -6.79
C GLN A 134 4.40 8.27 -7.16
N GLY A 135 4.11 9.22 -6.26
CA GLY A 135 3.26 10.37 -6.56
C GLY A 135 3.78 11.10 -7.80
N LYS A 136 5.02 11.60 -7.75
CA LYS A 136 5.65 12.34 -8.85
C LYS A 136 5.62 11.57 -10.18
N LYS A 137 6.08 10.31 -10.17
CA LYS A 137 6.11 9.43 -11.35
C LYS A 137 4.75 9.31 -12.03
N ASN A 138 3.71 9.01 -11.25
CA ASN A 138 2.37 8.80 -11.81
C ASN A 138 1.74 10.12 -12.29
N PHE A 139 2.03 11.26 -11.65
CA PHE A 139 1.53 12.55 -12.13
C PHE A 139 2.24 13.02 -13.39
N GLU A 140 3.56 12.89 -13.48
CA GLU A 140 4.29 13.22 -14.70
C GLU A 140 3.85 12.35 -15.87
N PHE A 141 3.65 11.05 -15.64
CA PHE A 141 3.16 10.13 -16.66
C PHE A 141 1.82 10.60 -17.24
N LEU A 142 0.88 11.01 -16.38
CA LEU A 142 -0.44 11.49 -16.82
C LEU A 142 -0.38 12.83 -17.55
N ARG A 143 0.54 13.74 -17.18
CA ARG A 143 0.72 15.02 -17.91
C ARG A 143 1.26 14.83 -19.32
N ARG A 144 1.85 13.68 -19.65
CA ARG A 144 2.34 13.36 -20.99
C ARG A 144 1.29 12.71 -21.90
N GLN A 145 0.13 12.32 -21.36
CA GLN A 145 -0.94 11.65 -22.11
C GLN A 145 -2.15 12.56 -22.43
N GLY A 146 -2.12 13.82 -22.02
CA GLY A 146 -3.11 14.84 -22.39
C GLY A 146 -2.46 15.96 -23.18
#